data_AF-A0A1R3JV92-F1
#
_entry.id   AF-A0A1R3JV92-F1
#
_cell.length_a   1.000
_cell.length_b   1.000
_cell.length_c   1.000
_cell.angle_alpha   90.00
_cell.angle_beta   90.00
_cell.angle_gamma   90.00
#
_symmetry.space_group_name_H-M   'P 1'
#
loop_
_entity.id
_entity.type
_entity.pdbx_description
1 polymer ?
#
loop_
_entity_poly.entity_id
_entity_poly.type
_entity_poly.pdbx_seq_one_letter_code
_entity_poly.pdbx_strand_id
1 'polypeptide(L)'
;MVKTGFSSMHVQACLVSSVILNLLFVTYIYLGGQWNLSWSSGAAAEAEAVTSAGHGRVYLVDDENTEPGSECNSAGPDYSHFSTNCIADANSWTSGAAAEAEAIAAVSCSGHGRVYLDGLVDDENTEPVCECNSCYSGPDCSRFLTDCILDANSGDPLFLEPFWKQHAASSAVVVAGWHRMSYKYNNNVYISKELERLIRKLHAVVGNAVTDNSYIIFGAGSTQLLTAAAYALSPENSSSPAAIVASVPYYTLYQQQGEYFNLAKFKFEGGAHKWMNKSDSSTYTIEFVTAPNNPDGRLNKPLLEGPNVKTVYDRAYYWPHYTPITAQADEDLMVFTLSKLTGHAGSRFG
;
A
#
# COMPACT_ATOMS: atom_id res chain seq x y z
N MET A 1 -26.38 61.25 -47.31
CA MET A 1 -26.16 59.91 -47.91
C MET A 1 -24.73 59.48 -47.60
N VAL A 2 -24.51 58.74 -46.52
CA VAL A 2 -23.22 58.10 -46.25
C VAL A 2 -23.32 56.66 -46.76
N LYS A 3 -22.64 56.37 -47.87
CA LYS A 3 -22.49 55.00 -48.39
C LYS A 3 -21.46 54.29 -47.51
N THR A 4 -21.92 53.47 -46.57
CA THR A 4 -21.08 52.50 -45.86
C THR A 4 -20.82 51.31 -46.78
N GLY A 5 -19.78 51.43 -47.60
CA GLY A 5 -19.24 50.30 -48.35
C GLY A 5 -18.34 49.45 -47.47
N PHE A 6 -18.92 48.64 -46.58
CA PHE A 6 -18.16 47.51 -46.05
C PHE A 6 -17.98 46.51 -47.19
N SER A 7 -16.76 46.44 -47.70
CA SER A 7 -16.37 45.50 -48.76
C SER A 7 -16.80 44.09 -48.37
N SER A 8 -17.62 43.45 -49.22
CA SER A 8 -18.10 42.06 -49.09
C SER A 8 -16.98 41.06 -48.75
N MET A 9 -15.74 41.39 -49.13
CA MET A 9 -14.57 40.56 -48.89
C MET A 9 -14.19 40.48 -47.41
N HIS A 10 -14.40 41.55 -46.62
CA HIS A 10 -14.06 41.58 -45.20
C HIS A 10 -15.08 40.79 -44.36
N VAL A 11 -16.37 40.88 -44.71
CA VAL A 11 -17.43 40.10 -44.04
C VAL A 11 -17.26 38.60 -44.31
N GLN A 12 -16.90 38.23 -45.55
CA GLN A 12 -16.57 36.85 -45.89
C GLN A 12 -15.33 36.34 -45.16
N ALA A 13 -14.26 37.15 -45.06
CA ALA A 13 -13.07 36.79 -44.31
C ALA A 13 -13.36 36.57 -42.82
N CYS A 14 -14.17 37.44 -42.19
CA CYS A 14 -14.56 37.27 -40.79
C CYS A 14 -15.42 36.01 -40.55
N LEU A 15 -16.35 35.70 -41.45
CA LEU A 15 -17.16 34.48 -41.37
C LEU A 15 -16.33 33.21 -41.53
N VAL A 16 -15.40 33.21 -42.49
CA VAL A 16 -14.48 32.07 -42.70
C VAL A 16 -13.55 31.90 -41.50
N SER A 17 -12.98 32.99 -40.97
CA SER A 17 -12.15 32.93 -39.75
C SER A 17 -12.94 32.48 -38.52
N SER A 18 -14.21 32.87 -38.38
CA SER A 18 -15.07 32.41 -37.28
C SER A 18 -15.41 30.93 -37.41
N VAL A 19 -15.67 30.42 -38.61
CA VAL A 19 -15.91 28.99 -38.86
C VAL A 19 -14.64 28.18 -38.62
N ILE A 20 -13.48 28.67 -39.07
CA ILE A 20 -12.18 28.02 -38.81
C ILE A 20 -11.88 28.03 -37.31
N LEU A 21 -12.08 29.14 -36.61
CA LEU A 21 -11.82 29.23 -35.17
C LEU A 21 -12.78 28.32 -34.40
N ASN A 22 -14.07 28.28 -34.75
CA ASN A 22 -15.02 27.36 -34.13
C ASN A 22 -14.73 25.89 -34.48
N LEU A 23 -14.28 25.58 -35.70
CA LEU A 23 -13.84 24.23 -36.07
C LEU A 23 -12.57 23.84 -35.32
N LEU A 24 -11.62 24.75 -35.14
CA LEU A 24 -10.43 24.55 -34.32
C LEU A 24 -10.79 24.41 -32.84
N PHE A 25 -11.79 25.15 -32.34
CA PHE A 25 -12.27 25.03 -30.98
C PHE A 25 -13.03 23.72 -30.75
N VAL A 26 -13.88 23.32 -31.71
CA VAL A 26 -14.61 22.05 -31.70
C VAL A 26 -13.64 20.88 -31.86
N THR A 27 -12.65 20.96 -32.74
CA THR A 27 -11.60 19.93 -32.83
C THR A 27 -10.66 19.98 -31.64
N TYR A 28 -10.38 21.11 -31.02
CA TYR A 28 -9.61 21.15 -29.76
C TYR A 28 -10.39 20.54 -28.59
N ILE A 29 -11.71 20.79 -28.51
CA ILE A 29 -12.59 20.23 -27.47
C ILE A 29 -12.92 18.74 -27.73
N TYR A 30 -13.15 18.32 -28.98
CA TYR A 30 -13.52 16.94 -29.33
C TYR A 30 -12.34 16.03 -29.72
N LEU A 31 -11.24 16.59 -30.25
CA LEU A 31 -10.05 15.85 -30.69
C LEU A 31 -8.75 16.27 -29.97
N GLY A 32 -8.69 17.48 -29.40
CA GLY A 32 -7.48 18.10 -28.81
C GLY A 32 -7.36 18.00 -27.30
N GLY A 33 -8.27 17.25 -26.66
CA GLY A 33 -8.18 16.85 -25.27
C GLY A 33 -8.25 15.33 -25.15
N GLN A 34 -7.44 14.59 -25.91
CA GLN A 34 -7.07 13.25 -25.46
C GLN A 34 -6.27 13.43 -24.16
N TRP A 35 -6.98 13.52 -23.04
CA TRP A 35 -6.44 13.20 -21.73
C TRP A 35 -6.18 11.70 -21.74
N ASN A 36 -5.09 11.31 -22.41
CA ASN A 36 -4.69 9.93 -22.47
C ASN A 36 -3.99 9.66 -21.14
N LEU A 37 -4.76 9.15 -20.18
CA LEU A 37 -4.22 8.57 -18.96
C LEU A 37 -3.01 7.70 -19.34
N SER A 38 -1.88 7.91 -18.67
CA SER A 38 -0.66 7.17 -18.88
C SER A 38 -0.69 5.89 -18.04
N TRP A 39 0.02 5.88 -16.91
CA TRP A 39 0.12 4.73 -16.02
C TRP A 39 -1.20 4.43 -15.28
N SER A 40 -2.10 5.40 -15.12
CA SER A 40 -3.38 5.18 -14.41
C SER A 40 -4.48 4.55 -15.29
N SER A 41 -4.28 4.50 -16.61
CA SER A 41 -5.28 4.01 -17.59
C SER A 41 -5.79 2.61 -17.28
N GLY A 42 -4.89 1.68 -16.95
CA GLY A 42 -5.24 0.29 -16.63
C GLY A 42 -6.11 0.19 -15.37
N ALA A 43 -5.70 0.86 -14.28
CA ALA A 43 -6.45 0.86 -13.03
C ALA A 43 -7.83 1.53 -13.18
N ALA A 44 -7.93 2.58 -13.98
CA ALA A 44 -9.21 3.21 -14.33
C ALA A 44 -10.12 2.25 -15.11
N ALA A 45 -9.58 1.59 -16.14
CA ALA A 45 -10.34 0.62 -16.95
C ALA A 45 -10.81 -0.58 -16.11
N GLU A 46 -9.98 -1.10 -15.21
CA GLU A 46 -10.34 -2.17 -14.28
C GLU A 46 -11.52 -1.77 -13.37
N ALA A 47 -11.46 -0.56 -12.79
CA ALA A 47 -12.53 -0.06 -11.93
C ALA A 47 -13.84 0.19 -12.70
N GLU A 48 -13.76 0.72 -13.92
CA GLU A 48 -14.91 0.86 -14.82
C GLU A 48 -15.54 -0.50 -15.11
N ALA A 49 -14.73 -1.49 -15.49
CA ALA A 49 -15.23 -2.81 -15.83
C ALA A 49 -15.88 -3.53 -14.64
N VAL A 50 -15.36 -3.40 -13.42
CA VAL A 50 -16.00 -3.96 -12.20
C VAL A 50 -17.34 -3.31 -11.88
N THR A 51 -17.50 -2.02 -12.17
CA THR A 51 -18.74 -1.26 -11.91
C THR A 51 -19.75 -1.36 -13.07
N SER A 52 -19.27 -1.64 -14.29
CA SER A 52 -20.04 -1.73 -15.52
C SER A 52 -20.92 -2.98 -15.68
N ALA A 53 -20.85 -3.94 -14.76
CA ALA A 53 -21.81 -5.05 -14.66
C ALA A 53 -23.27 -4.58 -14.50
N GLY A 54 -23.52 -3.26 -14.45
CA GLY A 54 -24.80 -2.64 -14.71
C GLY A 54 -24.79 -1.29 -15.43
N HIS A 55 -23.91 -1.03 -16.43
CA HIS A 55 -23.98 0.07 -17.47
C HIS A 55 -22.64 0.83 -17.70
N GLY A 56 -21.58 0.18 -18.20
CA GLY A 56 -20.39 0.88 -18.72
C GLY A 56 -19.81 0.14 -19.93
N ARG A 57 -19.35 0.87 -20.96
CA ARG A 57 -18.72 0.28 -22.15
C ARG A 57 -17.20 0.38 -21.99
N VAL A 58 -16.50 -0.75 -22.04
CA VAL A 58 -15.03 -0.82 -22.00
C VAL A 58 -14.55 -1.43 -23.31
N TYR A 59 -13.55 -0.82 -23.96
CA TYR A 59 -13.06 -1.23 -25.28
C TYR A 59 -11.68 -1.90 -25.19
N LEU A 60 -11.47 -2.98 -25.95
CA LEU A 60 -10.16 -3.62 -26.16
C LEU A 60 -9.32 -2.82 -27.17
N VAL A 61 -8.01 -2.76 -26.96
CA VAL A 61 -7.05 -2.23 -27.95
C VAL A 61 -6.71 -3.32 -28.97
N ASP A 62 -6.81 -2.97 -30.25
CA ASP A 62 -6.58 -3.82 -31.44
C ASP A 62 -5.25 -4.59 -31.38
N ASP A 63 -5.31 -5.91 -31.18
CA ASP A 63 -4.35 -6.85 -31.74
C ASP A 63 -4.78 -7.13 -33.19
N GLU A 64 -3.85 -7.26 -34.15
CA GLU A 64 -4.08 -7.31 -35.62
C GLU A 64 -5.07 -8.40 -36.14
N ASN A 65 -5.72 -9.16 -35.25
CA ASN A 65 -6.76 -10.14 -35.55
C ASN A 65 -8.08 -9.95 -34.77
N THR A 66 -8.36 -8.76 -34.21
CA THR A 66 -9.55 -8.52 -33.38
C THR A 66 -10.53 -7.56 -34.07
N GLU A 67 -11.83 -7.92 -34.12
CA GLU A 67 -12.85 -7.07 -34.75
C GLU A 67 -13.09 -5.77 -33.94
N PRO A 68 -13.25 -4.60 -34.60
CA PRO A 68 -13.47 -3.33 -33.92
C PRO A 68 -14.82 -3.33 -33.19
N GLY A 69 -14.78 -3.18 -31.86
CA GLY A 69 -15.98 -3.10 -31.02
C GLY A 69 -16.20 -4.26 -30.05
N SER A 70 -15.23 -5.15 -29.83
CA SER A 70 -15.31 -6.16 -28.77
C SER A 70 -15.24 -5.51 -27.38
N GLU A 71 -16.31 -5.67 -26.59
CA GLU A 71 -16.35 -5.31 -25.17
C GLU A 71 -15.19 -6.00 -24.42
N CYS A 72 -14.51 -5.30 -23.49
CA CYS A 72 -13.64 -5.94 -22.51
C CYS A 72 -14.53 -6.83 -21.63
N ASN A 73 -14.76 -8.07 -22.10
CA ASN A 73 -15.66 -8.99 -21.45
C ASN A 73 -15.23 -9.18 -20.00
N SER A 74 -16.20 -8.90 -19.13
CA SER A 74 -16.16 -9.22 -17.72
C SER A 74 -15.74 -10.68 -17.54
N ALA A 75 -14.79 -10.87 -16.63
CA ALA A 75 -14.33 -12.12 -16.04
C ALA A 75 -15.04 -13.39 -16.55
N GLY A 76 -14.30 -14.26 -17.24
CA GLY A 76 -14.62 -15.69 -17.22
C GLY A 76 -14.70 -16.22 -15.78
N PRO A 77 -15.30 -17.40 -15.54
CA PRO A 77 -15.68 -17.90 -14.21
C PRO A 77 -14.53 -18.04 -13.18
N ASP A 78 -13.28 -17.81 -13.58
CA ASP A 78 -12.09 -17.92 -12.74
C ASP A 78 -11.47 -16.58 -12.30
N TYR A 79 -11.97 -15.40 -12.72
CA TYR A 79 -11.43 -14.07 -12.34
C TYR A 79 -9.89 -13.94 -12.44
N SER A 80 -9.23 -14.78 -13.25
CA SER A 80 -7.78 -14.98 -13.18
C SER A 80 -6.99 -14.18 -14.20
N HIS A 81 -7.67 -13.52 -15.15
CA HIS A 81 -7.05 -12.71 -16.19
C HIS A 81 -7.96 -11.53 -16.57
N PHE A 82 -7.66 -10.34 -16.07
CA PHE A 82 -8.09 -9.11 -16.73
C PHE A 82 -7.21 -8.92 -17.97
N SER A 83 -7.81 -8.55 -19.10
CA SER A 83 -7.03 -8.21 -20.30
C SER A 83 -6.21 -6.96 -20.01
N THR A 84 -4.89 -7.04 -20.13
CA THR A 84 -3.94 -5.94 -19.91
C THR A 84 -4.07 -4.81 -20.93
N ASN A 85 -5.00 -4.92 -21.89
CA ASN A 85 -5.16 -4.03 -23.04
C ASN A 85 -6.52 -3.30 -23.03
N CYS A 86 -7.09 -3.03 -21.86
CA CYS A 86 -8.31 -2.21 -21.73
C CYS A 86 -7.92 -0.75 -21.41
N ILE A 87 -8.48 0.22 -22.15
CA ILE A 87 -8.30 1.65 -21.91
C ILE A 87 -9.62 2.24 -21.41
N ALA A 88 -9.53 3.05 -20.35
CA ALA A 88 -10.64 3.81 -19.78
C ALA A 88 -11.18 4.85 -20.76
N ASP A 89 -12.50 5.03 -20.83
CA ASP A 89 -13.10 6.12 -21.60
C ASP A 89 -12.75 7.47 -20.94
N ALA A 90 -12.24 8.43 -21.72
CA ALA A 90 -11.89 9.76 -21.23
C ALA A 90 -13.09 10.50 -20.59
N ASN A 91 -14.33 10.12 -20.93
CA ASN A 91 -15.56 10.69 -20.35
C ASN A 91 -16.20 9.81 -19.26
N SER A 92 -15.48 8.83 -18.69
CA SER A 92 -15.99 7.94 -17.65
C SER A 92 -15.96 8.56 -16.25
N TRP A 93 -16.49 7.83 -15.26
CA TRP A 93 -16.48 8.27 -13.86
C TRP A 93 -15.08 8.22 -13.22
N THR A 94 -14.14 7.46 -13.78
CA THR A 94 -12.77 7.34 -13.24
C THR A 94 -11.81 8.38 -13.78
N SER A 95 -12.14 9.01 -14.92
CA SER A 95 -11.21 9.88 -15.65
C SER A 95 -10.72 11.07 -14.81
N GLY A 96 -11.60 11.69 -14.03
CA GLY A 96 -11.24 12.81 -13.16
C GLY A 96 -10.21 12.43 -12.09
N ALA A 97 -10.49 11.36 -11.33
CA ALA A 97 -9.60 10.90 -10.25
C ALA A 97 -8.25 10.39 -10.80
N ALA A 98 -8.27 9.70 -11.94
CA ALA A 98 -7.06 9.22 -12.58
C ALA A 98 -6.19 10.37 -13.12
N ALA A 99 -6.80 11.37 -13.77
CA ALA A 99 -6.08 12.54 -14.28
C ALA A 99 -5.49 13.39 -13.14
N GLU A 100 -6.21 13.56 -12.03
CA GLU A 100 -5.72 14.26 -10.85
C GLU A 100 -4.49 13.56 -10.24
N ALA A 101 -4.54 12.24 -10.11
CA ALA A 101 -3.42 11.44 -9.61
C ALA A 101 -2.17 11.57 -10.51
N GLU A 102 -2.34 11.56 -11.84
CA GLU A 102 -1.23 11.76 -12.77
C GLU A 102 -0.68 13.20 -12.73
N ALA A 103 -1.55 14.20 -12.59
CA ALA A 103 -1.14 15.59 -12.48
C ALA A 103 -0.28 15.83 -11.23
N ILE A 104 -0.72 15.32 -10.07
CA ILE A 104 0.05 15.40 -8.82
C ILE A 104 1.38 14.65 -8.91
N ALA A 105 1.38 13.44 -9.48
CA ALA A 105 2.60 12.65 -9.66
C ALA A 105 3.61 13.30 -10.63
N ALA A 106 3.15 14.17 -11.53
CA ALA A 106 4.00 14.90 -12.47
C ALA A 106 4.67 16.15 -11.86
N VAL A 107 4.25 16.59 -10.67
CA VAL A 107 4.88 17.74 -9.99
C VAL A 107 6.34 17.42 -9.65
N SER A 108 7.24 18.27 -10.14
CA SER A 108 8.67 18.11 -9.92
C SER A 108 9.10 18.64 -8.55
N CYS A 109 9.50 17.72 -7.66
CA CYS A 109 10.14 18.05 -6.38
C CYS A 109 11.66 17.80 -6.41
N SER A 110 12.31 18.11 -7.54
CA SER A 110 13.78 18.09 -7.73
C SER A 110 14.48 16.76 -7.42
N GLY A 111 13.74 15.64 -7.40
CA GLY A 111 14.27 14.34 -6.95
C GLY A 111 14.52 14.25 -5.44
N HIS A 112 14.13 15.26 -4.67
CA HIS A 112 14.34 15.38 -3.23
C HIS A 112 13.03 15.53 -2.46
N GLY A 113 11.91 15.21 -3.07
CA GLY A 113 10.59 15.18 -2.46
C GLY A 113 9.57 14.51 -3.35
N ARG A 114 8.30 14.62 -2.96
CA ARG A 114 7.12 14.17 -3.71
C ARG A 114 5.90 14.98 -3.31
N VAL A 115 4.83 14.88 -4.08
CA VAL A 115 3.52 15.46 -3.75
C VAL A 115 2.50 14.32 -3.61
N TYR A 116 1.53 14.49 -2.71
CA TYR A 116 0.41 13.59 -2.53
C TYR A 116 -0.92 14.32 -2.75
N LEU A 117 -1.95 13.58 -3.12
CA LEU A 117 -3.30 14.11 -3.37
C LEU A 117 -3.88 14.83 -2.13
N ASP A 118 -3.55 14.35 -0.94
CA ASP A 118 -3.95 14.90 0.35
C ASP A 118 -2.87 15.77 1.01
N GLY A 119 -1.86 16.18 0.23
CA GLY A 119 -0.79 17.05 0.70
C GLY A 119 -1.30 18.42 1.17
N LEU A 120 -0.52 19.09 2.00
CA LEU A 120 -0.85 20.43 2.49
C LEU A 120 -1.00 21.41 1.33
N VAL A 121 -2.03 22.24 1.42
CA VAL A 121 -2.34 23.30 0.47
C VAL A 121 -1.93 24.62 1.12
N ASP A 122 -1.21 25.47 0.40
CA ASP A 122 -0.81 26.80 0.89
C ASP A 122 -2.01 27.75 0.83
N ASP A 123 -2.13 28.69 1.78
CA ASP A 123 -3.28 29.63 1.84
C ASP A 123 -3.39 30.50 0.56
N GLU A 124 -2.30 30.62 -0.19
CA GLU A 124 -2.22 31.34 -1.47
C GLU A 124 -2.32 30.44 -2.72
N ASN A 125 -2.11 29.12 -2.61
CA ASN A 125 -2.12 28.17 -3.73
C ASN A 125 -3.07 27.01 -3.46
N THR A 126 -4.00 26.74 -4.37
CA THR A 126 -4.96 25.62 -4.24
C THR A 126 -4.37 24.23 -4.54
N GLU A 127 -3.08 24.14 -4.88
CA GLU A 127 -2.40 22.89 -5.23
C GLU A 127 -1.53 22.38 -4.06
N PRO A 128 -1.45 21.05 -3.84
CA PRO A 128 -0.62 20.48 -2.78
C PRO A 128 0.88 20.76 -2.99
N VAL A 129 1.60 21.04 -1.89
CA VAL A 129 3.04 21.37 -1.93
C VAL A 129 3.94 20.13 -1.84
N CYS A 130 5.20 20.28 -2.28
CA CYS A 130 6.20 19.22 -2.14
C CYS A 130 6.51 18.89 -0.68
N GLU A 131 6.44 17.60 -0.35
CA GLU A 131 6.97 17.03 0.89
C GLU A 131 8.43 16.60 0.68
N CYS A 132 9.33 17.38 1.27
CA CYS A 132 10.77 17.20 1.09
C CYS A 132 11.36 16.07 1.95
N ASN A 133 12.35 15.39 1.38
CA ASN A 133 13.24 14.51 2.12
C ASN A 133 14.03 15.28 3.18
N SER A 134 14.52 14.56 4.19
CA SER A 134 15.37 15.13 5.24
C SER A 134 16.51 15.97 4.66
N CYS A 135 16.70 17.16 5.22
CA CYS A 135 17.72 18.14 4.80
C CYS A 135 17.50 18.83 3.44
N TYR A 136 16.31 18.71 2.85
CA TYR A 136 15.89 19.50 1.70
C TYR A 136 14.72 20.42 2.05
N SER A 137 14.61 21.53 1.31
CA SER A 137 13.62 22.58 1.56
C SER A 137 13.34 23.38 0.29
N GLY A 138 12.44 24.36 0.41
CA GLY A 138 11.96 25.16 -0.72
C GLY A 138 10.72 24.53 -1.36
N PRO A 139 10.03 25.28 -2.23
CA PRO A 139 8.76 24.85 -2.82
C PRO A 139 8.88 23.58 -3.69
N ASP A 140 10.06 23.31 -4.24
CA ASP A 140 10.37 22.16 -5.10
C ASP A 140 11.43 21.23 -4.49
N CYS A 141 11.74 21.38 -3.20
CA CYS A 141 12.78 20.63 -2.50
C CYS A 141 14.20 20.73 -3.08
N SER A 142 14.51 21.72 -3.93
CA SER A 142 15.84 21.88 -4.53
C SER A 142 16.91 22.39 -3.55
N ARG A 143 16.51 23.03 -2.44
CA ARG A 143 17.44 23.69 -1.53
C ARG A 143 17.94 22.73 -0.45
N PHE A 144 19.19 22.30 -0.57
CA PHE A 144 19.90 21.58 0.48
C PHE A 144 20.19 22.47 1.69
N LEU A 145 19.95 21.93 2.89
CA LEU A 145 20.22 22.58 4.17
C LEU A 145 21.58 22.12 4.72
N THR A 146 22.56 23.04 4.76
CA THR A 146 23.93 22.73 5.18
C THR A 146 24.07 22.43 6.67
N ASP A 147 23.25 23.05 7.50
CA ASP A 147 23.23 22.87 8.96
C ASP A 147 22.07 21.94 9.37
N CYS A 148 22.04 20.75 8.78
CA CYS A 148 20.99 19.75 9.01
C CYS A 148 21.54 18.48 9.68
N ILE A 149 20.79 17.95 10.64
CA ILE A 149 21.09 16.68 11.30
C ILE A 149 20.50 15.56 10.45
N LEU A 150 21.34 14.61 10.01
CA LEU A 150 20.88 13.40 9.34
C LEU A 150 20.13 12.51 10.34
N ASP A 151 18.91 12.14 9.99
CA ASP A 151 18.07 11.25 10.79
C ASP A 151 17.98 9.88 10.11
N ALA A 152 18.60 8.87 10.74
CA ALA A 152 18.50 7.46 10.37
C ALA A 152 17.96 6.61 11.54
N ASN A 153 17.17 7.24 12.43
CA ASN A 153 16.73 6.64 13.67
C ASN A 153 15.49 5.75 13.46
N SER A 154 14.65 6.10 12.47
CA SER A 154 13.47 5.32 12.09
C SER A 154 13.83 4.20 11.11
N GLY A 155 13.22 3.03 11.29
CA GLY A 155 13.25 1.95 10.29
C GLY A 155 12.28 2.19 9.13
N ASP A 156 12.13 3.44 8.67
CA ASP A 156 11.18 3.82 7.63
C ASP A 156 11.65 3.32 6.25
N PRO A 157 10.89 2.43 5.58
CA PRO A 157 11.36 1.70 4.40
C PRO A 157 11.24 2.49 3.08
N LEU A 158 11.50 3.80 3.09
CA LEU A 158 11.38 4.67 1.91
C LEU A 158 12.33 4.28 0.76
N PHE A 159 13.35 3.46 1.03
CA PHE A 159 14.24 2.91 0.00
C PHE A 159 13.49 2.07 -1.06
N LEU A 160 12.26 1.61 -0.79
CA LEU A 160 11.42 0.87 -1.73
C LEU A 160 10.54 1.77 -2.60
N GLU A 161 10.46 3.09 -2.35
CA GLU A 161 9.66 4.00 -3.16
C GLU A 161 10.07 4.00 -4.66
N PRO A 162 11.36 4.01 -5.03
CA PRO A 162 11.75 3.98 -6.45
C PRO A 162 11.25 2.73 -7.19
N PHE A 163 11.12 1.59 -6.50
CA PHE A 163 10.55 0.37 -7.09
C PHE A 163 9.08 0.62 -7.48
N TRP A 164 8.26 1.13 -6.57
CA TRP A 164 6.84 1.38 -6.85
C TRP A 164 6.61 2.45 -7.92
N LYS A 165 7.47 3.47 -7.99
CA LYS A 165 7.45 4.45 -9.09
C LYS A 165 7.66 3.80 -10.46
N GLN A 166 8.52 2.79 -10.55
CA GLN A 166 8.75 2.02 -11.79
C GLN A 166 7.59 1.06 -12.11
N HIS A 167 6.77 0.71 -11.12
CA HIS A 167 5.65 -0.22 -11.23
C HIS A 167 4.28 0.45 -11.17
N ALA A 168 4.22 1.78 -11.34
CA ALA A 168 3.02 2.60 -11.13
C ALA A 168 1.77 2.03 -11.82
N ALA A 169 1.88 1.66 -13.11
CA ALA A 169 0.73 1.15 -13.86
C ALA A 169 0.21 -0.20 -13.34
N SER A 170 1.10 -1.07 -12.88
CA SER A 170 0.76 -2.41 -12.39
C SER A 170 0.28 -2.45 -10.95
N SER A 171 0.44 -1.36 -10.19
CA SER A 171 0.10 -1.30 -8.76
C SER A 171 -0.88 -0.17 -8.41
N ALA A 172 -1.25 0.67 -9.37
CA ALA A 172 -2.28 1.68 -9.19
C ALA A 172 -3.64 1.01 -8.91
N VAL A 173 -4.46 1.66 -8.10
CA VAL A 173 -5.82 1.20 -7.80
C VAL A 173 -6.76 2.40 -7.79
N VAL A 174 -7.90 2.27 -8.46
CA VAL A 174 -8.98 3.26 -8.38
C VAL A 174 -10.07 2.70 -7.47
N VAL A 175 -10.36 3.42 -6.39
CA VAL A 175 -11.34 3.01 -5.38
C VAL A 175 -12.64 3.77 -5.59
N ALA A 176 -13.69 3.08 -6.05
CA ALA A 176 -15.01 3.67 -6.18
C ALA A 176 -15.54 4.15 -4.82
N GLY A 177 -16.29 5.26 -4.79
CA GLY A 177 -16.82 5.85 -3.56
C GLY A 177 -17.77 4.94 -2.76
N TRP A 178 -18.32 3.90 -3.40
CA TRP A 178 -19.16 2.88 -2.76
C TRP A 178 -18.43 1.56 -2.47
N HIS A 179 -17.12 1.49 -2.68
CA HIS A 179 -16.35 0.28 -2.46
C HIS A 179 -16.40 -0.13 -0.98
N ARG A 180 -16.95 -1.32 -0.70
CA ARG A 180 -16.93 -1.98 0.61
C ARG A 180 -17.44 -1.11 1.78
N MET A 181 -18.51 -0.35 1.59
CA MET A 181 -19.15 0.43 2.68
C MET A 181 -19.72 -0.43 3.83
N SER A 182 -19.95 -1.73 3.60
CA SER A 182 -20.43 -2.68 4.61
C SER A 182 -19.33 -3.04 5.62
N TYR A 183 -19.72 -3.24 6.90
CA TYR A 183 -18.82 -3.78 7.94
C TYR A 183 -18.27 -5.17 7.62
N LYS A 184 -18.92 -5.91 6.72
CA LYS A 184 -18.61 -7.32 6.45
C LYS A 184 -18.54 -7.60 4.95
N TYR A 185 -17.71 -8.57 4.61
CA TYR A 185 -17.73 -9.25 3.32
C TYR A 185 -18.91 -10.24 3.27
N ASN A 186 -19.16 -10.82 2.10
CA ASN A 186 -20.15 -11.89 1.94
C ASN A 186 -19.86 -13.04 2.92
N ASN A 187 -20.92 -13.72 3.39
CA ASN A 187 -20.86 -14.78 4.41
C ASN A 187 -20.38 -14.32 5.80
N ASN A 188 -20.59 -13.04 6.13
CA ASN A 188 -20.31 -12.47 7.45
C ASN A 188 -18.83 -12.50 7.90
N VAL A 189 -17.88 -12.62 6.96
CA VAL A 189 -16.44 -12.57 7.28
C VAL A 189 -15.92 -11.13 7.29
N TYR A 190 -14.86 -10.87 8.05
CA TYR A 190 -14.25 -9.55 8.22
C TYR A 190 -12.94 -9.36 7.43
N ILE A 191 -12.46 -10.40 6.77
CA ILE A 191 -11.21 -10.38 5.99
C ILE A 191 -11.49 -10.68 4.52
N SER A 192 -10.66 -10.10 3.64
CA SER A 192 -10.70 -10.39 2.20
C SER A 192 -10.11 -11.78 1.93
N LYS A 193 -10.95 -12.70 1.44
CA LYS A 193 -10.51 -14.04 1.02
C LYS A 193 -9.52 -14.01 -0.14
N GLU A 194 -9.68 -13.03 -1.04
CA GLU A 194 -8.76 -12.88 -2.16
C GLU A 194 -7.39 -12.41 -1.69
N LEU A 195 -7.33 -11.49 -0.72
CA LEU A 195 -6.07 -11.07 -0.12
C LEU A 195 -5.42 -12.22 0.65
N GLU A 196 -6.19 -13.01 1.41
CA GLU A 196 -5.68 -14.21 2.07
C GLU A 196 -5.05 -15.19 1.05
N ARG A 197 -5.74 -15.47 -0.06
CA ARG A 197 -5.24 -16.33 -1.15
C ARG A 197 -3.93 -15.80 -1.73
N LEU A 198 -3.84 -14.49 -1.95
CA LEU A 198 -2.63 -13.84 -2.48
C LEU A 198 -1.46 -13.86 -1.47
N ILE A 199 -1.72 -13.69 -0.18
CA ILE A 199 -0.71 -13.81 0.88
C ILE A 199 -0.13 -15.24 0.93
N ARG A 200 -1.01 -16.26 0.86
CA ARG A 200 -0.56 -17.67 0.79
C ARG A 200 0.30 -17.93 -0.45
N LYS A 201 -0.15 -17.45 -1.61
CA LYS A 201 0.61 -17.56 -2.87
C LYS A 201 1.97 -16.86 -2.75
N LEU A 202 2.03 -15.67 -2.15
CA LEU A 202 3.26 -14.94 -1.94
C LEU A 202 4.26 -15.75 -1.10
N HIS A 203 3.84 -16.27 0.05
CA HIS A 203 4.71 -17.09 0.89
C HIS A 203 5.18 -18.38 0.21
N ALA A 204 4.30 -19.01 -0.57
CA ALA A 204 4.66 -20.19 -1.36
C ALA A 204 5.70 -19.88 -2.45
N VAL A 205 5.57 -18.75 -3.15
CA VAL A 205 6.51 -18.32 -4.20
C VAL A 205 7.86 -17.92 -3.62
N VAL A 206 7.86 -17.17 -2.51
CA VAL A 206 9.11 -16.76 -1.84
C VAL A 206 9.76 -17.93 -1.11
N GLY A 207 8.97 -18.90 -0.66
CA GLY A 207 9.45 -20.05 0.11
C GLY A 207 9.91 -19.69 1.53
N ASN A 208 9.40 -18.60 2.11
CA ASN A 208 9.81 -18.14 3.44
C ASN A 208 8.88 -18.62 4.58
N ALA A 209 7.68 -19.09 4.31
CA ALA A 209 6.77 -19.60 5.34
C ALA A 209 5.84 -20.70 4.83
N VAL A 210 5.56 -21.67 5.68
CA VAL A 210 4.45 -22.61 5.52
C VAL A 210 3.19 -21.89 5.97
N THR A 211 2.17 -21.87 5.10
CA THR A 211 0.86 -21.28 5.46
C THR A 211 -0.27 -22.30 5.40
N ASP A 212 -0.03 -23.49 4.85
CA ASP A 212 -1.04 -24.54 4.74
C ASP A 212 -1.56 -24.93 6.13
N ASN A 213 -2.88 -25.06 6.27
CA ASN A 213 -3.58 -25.33 7.52
C ASN A 213 -3.45 -24.25 8.62
N SER A 214 -2.77 -23.13 8.36
CA SER A 214 -2.75 -21.98 9.28
C SER A 214 -3.99 -21.09 9.13
N TYR A 215 -4.45 -20.52 10.23
CA TYR A 215 -5.40 -19.40 10.18
C TYR A 215 -4.65 -18.10 9.88
N ILE A 216 -5.23 -17.25 9.02
CA ILE A 216 -4.70 -15.94 8.69
C ILE A 216 -5.59 -14.87 9.32
N ILE A 217 -4.98 -13.94 10.05
CA ILE A 217 -5.65 -12.81 10.69
C ILE A 217 -4.91 -11.54 10.25
N PHE A 218 -5.68 -10.49 9.93
CA PHE A 218 -5.12 -9.18 9.59
C PHE A 218 -5.15 -8.26 10.78
N GLY A 219 -4.15 -7.38 10.87
CA GLY A 219 -4.11 -6.31 11.85
C GLY A 219 -3.68 -4.98 11.25
N ALA A 220 -3.91 -3.92 12.03
CA ALA A 220 -3.42 -2.57 11.77
C ALA A 220 -1.88 -2.49 11.99
N GLY A 221 -1.16 -3.23 11.14
CA GLY A 221 0.28 -3.50 11.27
C GLY A 221 0.58 -4.62 12.26
N SER A 222 1.80 -5.15 12.20
CA SER A 222 2.29 -6.16 13.15
C SER A 222 2.25 -5.67 14.60
N THR A 223 2.33 -4.36 14.83
CA THR A 223 2.14 -3.73 16.16
C THR A 223 0.87 -4.23 16.86
N GLN A 224 -0.28 -4.20 16.18
CA GLN A 224 -1.54 -4.66 16.75
C GLN A 224 -1.51 -6.18 16.98
N LEU A 225 -1.01 -6.94 16.01
CA LEU A 225 -0.98 -8.40 16.05
C LEU A 225 -0.10 -8.94 17.19
N LEU A 226 1.06 -8.31 17.44
CA LEU A 226 1.95 -8.71 18.54
C LEU A 226 1.27 -8.57 19.90
N THR A 227 0.57 -7.47 20.14
CA THR A 227 -0.20 -7.27 21.38
C THR A 227 -1.39 -8.21 21.46
N ALA A 228 -2.09 -8.45 20.34
CA ALA A 228 -3.19 -9.40 20.29
C ALA A 228 -2.72 -10.83 20.59
N ALA A 229 -1.56 -11.23 20.05
CA ALA A 229 -0.93 -12.52 20.31
C ALA A 229 -0.56 -12.67 21.80
N ALA A 230 0.08 -11.66 22.39
CA ALA A 230 0.37 -11.65 23.82
C ALA A 230 -0.90 -11.81 24.66
N TYR A 231 -1.97 -11.07 24.32
CA TYR A 231 -3.26 -11.16 25.01
C TYR A 231 -3.91 -12.55 24.88
N ALA A 232 -3.91 -13.12 23.67
CA ALA A 232 -4.56 -14.39 23.37
C ALA A 232 -3.82 -15.60 23.96
N LEU A 233 -2.48 -15.52 24.04
CA LEU A 233 -1.64 -16.56 24.64
C LEU A 233 -1.57 -16.47 26.17
N SER A 234 -1.97 -15.33 26.75
CA SER A 234 -2.07 -15.19 28.20
C SER A 234 -3.18 -16.09 28.79
N PRO A 235 -2.94 -16.75 29.92
CA PRO A 235 -3.94 -17.56 30.61
C PRO A 235 -5.11 -16.70 31.14
N GLU A 236 -6.34 -17.18 30.99
CA GLU A 236 -7.55 -16.45 31.45
C GLU A 236 -7.69 -16.39 32.99
N ASN A 237 -7.31 -17.46 33.70
CA ASN A 237 -7.54 -17.62 35.13
C ASN A 237 -6.23 -17.75 35.93
N SER A 238 -5.22 -16.97 35.57
CA SER A 238 -3.96 -16.95 36.31
C SER A 238 -3.98 -15.89 37.41
N SER A 239 -3.41 -16.23 38.57
CA SER A 239 -3.17 -15.27 39.67
C SER A 239 -2.06 -14.26 39.35
N SER A 240 -1.36 -14.43 38.23
CA SER A 240 -0.25 -13.57 37.81
C SER A 240 -0.23 -13.38 36.29
N PRO A 241 0.16 -12.20 35.81
CA PRO A 241 0.28 -11.94 34.37
C PRO A 241 1.30 -12.88 33.72
N ALA A 242 1.10 -13.22 32.44
CA ALA A 242 2.12 -13.88 31.66
C ALA A 242 3.36 -12.97 31.50
N ALA A 243 4.55 -13.55 31.61
CA ALA A 243 5.80 -12.84 31.39
C ALA A 243 6.10 -12.78 29.89
N ILE A 244 6.10 -11.57 29.32
CA ILE A 244 6.58 -11.33 27.95
C ILE A 244 8.08 -11.10 28.01
N VAL A 245 8.85 -11.90 27.27
CA VAL A 245 10.31 -11.82 27.22
C VAL A 245 10.81 -11.85 25.79
N ALA A 246 12.02 -11.33 25.57
CA ALA A 246 12.68 -11.38 24.27
C ALA A 246 14.20 -11.51 24.44
N SER A 247 14.89 -12.08 23.45
CA SER A 247 16.35 -12.19 23.45
C SER A 247 17.00 -10.80 23.30
N VAL A 248 18.02 -10.48 24.12
CA VAL A 248 18.72 -9.19 24.05
C VAL A 248 19.83 -9.25 22.99
N PRO A 249 19.98 -8.24 22.11
CA PRO A 249 19.11 -7.07 21.97
C PRO A 249 17.80 -7.40 21.26
N TYR A 250 16.71 -6.71 21.64
CA TYR A 250 15.36 -6.92 21.09
C TYR A 250 14.76 -5.61 20.56
N TYR A 251 13.68 -5.74 19.79
CA TYR A 251 12.88 -4.60 19.36
C TYR A 251 12.23 -3.89 20.55
N THR A 252 12.58 -2.62 20.75
CA THR A 252 12.17 -1.80 21.90
C THR A 252 10.64 -1.67 22.06
N LEU A 253 9.88 -1.80 20.98
CA LEU A 253 8.42 -1.71 21.03
C LEU A 253 7.77 -2.81 21.88
N TYR A 254 8.41 -3.97 22.04
CA TYR A 254 7.89 -5.05 22.90
C TYR A 254 7.78 -4.59 24.36
N GLN A 255 8.81 -3.89 24.84
CA GLN A 255 8.81 -3.29 26.17
C GLN A 255 7.79 -2.15 26.24
N GLN A 256 7.81 -1.23 25.28
CA GLN A 256 6.91 -0.08 25.27
C GLN A 256 5.43 -0.48 25.27
N GLN A 257 5.03 -1.46 24.46
CA GLN A 257 3.63 -1.94 24.45
C GLN A 257 3.28 -2.67 25.74
N GLY A 258 4.17 -3.52 26.26
CA GLY A 258 3.94 -4.22 27.53
C GLY A 258 3.75 -3.27 28.71
N GLU A 259 4.53 -2.19 28.76
CA GLU A 259 4.43 -1.14 29.79
C GLU A 259 3.23 -0.21 29.57
N TYR A 260 2.93 0.15 28.31
CA TYR A 260 1.84 1.08 27.98
C TYR A 260 0.47 0.48 28.25
N PHE A 261 0.20 -0.74 27.75
CA PHE A 261 -1.10 -1.37 27.95
C PHE A 261 -1.33 -1.80 29.39
N ASN A 262 -0.25 -2.11 30.13
CA ASN A 262 -0.25 -2.45 31.56
C ASN A 262 -1.43 -3.35 31.96
N LEU A 263 -1.68 -4.40 31.18
CA LEU A 263 -2.84 -5.26 31.35
C LEU A 263 -2.58 -6.26 32.48
N ALA A 264 -3.63 -6.62 33.22
CA ALA A 264 -3.55 -7.70 34.22
C ALA A 264 -3.19 -9.07 33.60
N LYS A 265 -3.28 -9.22 32.27
CA LYS A 265 -3.02 -10.47 31.54
C LYS A 265 -1.55 -10.74 31.23
N PHE A 266 -0.74 -9.72 30.98
CA PHE A 266 0.68 -9.90 30.65
C PHE A 266 1.50 -8.69 31.04
N LYS A 267 2.80 -8.92 31.23
CA LYS A 267 3.76 -7.88 31.57
C LYS A 267 5.11 -8.17 30.91
N PHE A 268 5.76 -7.13 30.42
CA PHE A 268 7.12 -7.27 29.91
C PHE A 268 8.13 -7.45 31.04
N GLU A 269 8.92 -8.53 30.97
CA GLU A 269 9.87 -8.95 32.00
C GLU A 269 11.33 -9.01 31.49
N GLY A 270 11.59 -8.40 30.34
CA GLY A 270 12.93 -8.17 29.81
C GLY A 270 13.55 -9.36 29.08
N GLY A 271 14.87 -9.54 29.26
CA GLY A 271 15.65 -10.51 28.52
C GLY A 271 15.32 -11.97 28.81
N ALA A 272 15.04 -12.76 27.77
CA ALA A 272 14.69 -14.19 27.86
C ALA A 272 15.77 -15.04 28.57
N HIS A 273 17.06 -14.70 28.44
CA HIS A 273 18.16 -15.40 29.13
C HIS A 273 18.00 -15.48 30.67
N LYS A 274 17.29 -14.53 31.29
CA LYS A 274 17.02 -14.53 32.74
C LYS A 274 16.05 -15.63 33.19
N TRP A 275 15.40 -16.29 32.23
CA TRP A 275 14.34 -17.25 32.45
C TRP A 275 14.73 -18.69 32.10
N MET A 276 15.85 -18.91 31.41
CA MET A 276 16.31 -20.24 30.97
C MET A 276 16.50 -21.26 32.12
N ASN A 277 16.96 -20.80 33.28
CA ASN A 277 17.24 -21.67 34.43
C ASN A 277 16.10 -21.71 35.46
N LYS A 278 14.93 -21.13 35.14
CA LYS A 278 13.74 -21.22 36.00
C LYS A 278 12.98 -22.51 35.66
N SER A 279 13.63 -23.64 35.90
CA SER A 279 13.18 -25.00 35.58
C SER A 279 11.86 -25.43 36.24
N ASP A 280 11.33 -24.62 37.15
CA ASP A 280 10.14 -24.92 37.98
C ASP A 280 9.13 -23.75 38.01
N SER A 281 9.15 -22.94 36.95
CA SER A 281 8.32 -21.75 36.86
C SER A 281 6.86 -22.12 36.55
N SER A 282 5.99 -22.04 37.56
CA SER A 282 4.53 -21.95 37.37
C SER A 282 4.11 -20.70 36.56
N THR A 283 5.05 -19.78 36.30
CA THR A 283 4.81 -18.56 35.53
C THR A 283 4.71 -18.88 34.05
N TYR A 284 3.56 -18.55 33.47
CA TYR A 284 3.35 -18.55 32.03
C TYR A 284 4.25 -17.52 31.38
N THR A 285 4.97 -17.94 30.35
CA THR A 285 5.95 -17.10 29.65
C THR A 285 5.67 -17.12 28.16
N ILE A 286 5.74 -15.94 27.53
CA ILE A 286 5.58 -15.78 26.10
C ILE A 286 6.88 -15.14 25.58
N GLU A 287 7.64 -15.91 24.81
CA GLU A 287 8.88 -15.46 24.21
C GLU A 287 8.61 -14.88 22.82
N PHE A 288 8.94 -13.61 22.64
CA PHE A 288 8.95 -12.97 21.32
C PHE A 288 10.29 -13.25 20.65
N VAL A 289 10.24 -13.95 19.52
CA VAL A 289 11.40 -14.37 18.75
C VAL A 289 11.43 -13.61 17.43
N THR A 290 12.28 -12.59 17.34
CA THR A 290 12.45 -11.80 16.12
C THR A 290 13.56 -12.41 15.26
N ALA A 291 13.24 -12.85 14.04
CA ALA A 291 14.21 -13.50 13.17
C ALA A 291 13.90 -13.23 11.69
N PRO A 292 14.68 -12.37 11.01
CA PRO A 292 15.86 -11.62 11.46
C PRO A 292 15.56 -10.63 12.59
N ASN A 293 16.50 -10.53 13.52
CA ASN A 293 16.35 -9.74 14.73
C ASN A 293 16.49 -8.24 14.47
N ASN A 294 15.79 -7.45 15.27
CA ASN A 294 16.00 -6.02 15.38
C ASN A 294 16.72 -5.75 16.71
N PRO A 295 17.95 -5.19 16.71
CA PRO A 295 18.57 -4.45 15.61
C PRO A 295 19.63 -5.20 14.79
N ASP A 296 20.09 -6.37 15.22
CA ASP A 296 21.36 -6.95 14.71
C ASP A 296 21.23 -7.92 13.52
N GLY A 297 20.02 -8.12 12.99
CA GLY A 297 19.76 -8.93 11.79
C GLY A 297 19.94 -10.44 11.97
N ARG A 298 20.17 -10.91 13.20
CA ARG A 298 20.41 -12.34 13.46
C ARG A 298 19.14 -13.18 13.33
N LEU A 299 19.26 -14.39 12.80
CA LEU A 299 18.17 -15.37 12.78
C LEU A 299 18.03 -16.03 14.16
N ASN A 300 17.44 -15.30 15.11
CA ASN A 300 17.27 -15.80 16.47
C ASN A 300 16.39 -17.05 16.51
N LYS A 301 16.63 -17.87 17.55
CA LYS A 301 15.84 -19.04 17.92
C LYS A 301 15.29 -18.81 19.33
N PRO A 302 14.20 -19.49 19.71
CA PRO A 302 13.71 -19.45 21.08
C PRO A 302 14.78 -19.93 22.05
N LEU A 303 14.87 -19.30 23.21
CA LEU A 303 15.75 -19.70 24.31
C LEU A 303 15.02 -20.52 25.38
N LEU A 304 13.69 -20.42 25.41
CA LEU A 304 12.85 -21.03 26.44
C LEU A 304 12.09 -22.22 25.89
N GLU A 305 12.01 -23.28 26.69
CA GLU A 305 11.26 -24.49 26.40
C GLU A 305 10.43 -24.89 27.63
N GLY A 306 9.28 -25.53 27.39
CA GLY A 306 8.46 -26.07 28.46
C GLY A 306 6.95 -25.89 28.22
N PRO A 307 6.11 -26.57 29.02
CA PRO A 307 4.66 -26.59 28.82
C PRO A 307 3.98 -25.23 29.05
N ASN A 308 4.58 -24.36 29.86
CA ASN A 308 4.09 -23.02 30.18
C ASN A 308 4.71 -21.93 29.28
N VAL A 309 5.51 -22.31 28.29
CA VAL A 309 6.17 -21.40 27.36
C VAL A 309 5.40 -21.39 26.04
N LYS A 310 5.12 -20.19 25.54
CA LYS A 310 4.62 -19.95 24.18
C LYS A 310 5.59 -19.06 23.43
N THR A 311 5.61 -19.19 22.11
CA THR A 311 6.47 -18.39 21.24
C THR A 311 5.63 -17.58 20.26
N VAL A 312 6.07 -16.37 19.98
CA VAL A 312 5.53 -15.49 18.93
C VAL A 312 6.69 -15.13 18.03
N TYR A 313 6.69 -15.63 16.79
CA TYR A 313 7.74 -15.35 15.84
C TYR A 313 7.44 -14.07 15.07
N ASP A 314 8.22 -13.02 15.34
CA ASP A 314 8.17 -11.79 14.55
C ASP A 314 9.07 -11.94 13.33
N ARG A 315 8.44 -12.15 12.18
CA ARG A 315 9.04 -12.41 10.88
C ARG A 315 8.98 -11.18 9.97
N ALA A 316 8.85 -9.98 10.54
CA ALA A 316 8.79 -8.73 9.77
C ALA A 316 9.91 -8.59 8.72
N TYR A 317 11.12 -9.04 9.06
CA TYR A 317 12.30 -8.96 8.18
C TYR A 317 12.62 -10.28 7.44
N TYR A 318 11.80 -11.33 7.51
CA TYR A 318 12.13 -12.63 6.91
C TYR A 318 11.82 -12.68 5.41
N TRP A 319 12.52 -11.82 4.66
CA TRP A 319 12.37 -11.62 3.23
C TRP A 319 13.74 -11.52 2.54
N PRO A 320 13.85 -11.84 1.23
CA PRO A 320 15.12 -11.89 0.51
C PRO A 320 15.97 -10.62 0.55
N HIS A 321 15.35 -9.44 0.70
CA HIS A 321 16.07 -8.17 0.78
C HIS A 321 16.76 -7.92 2.12
N TYR A 322 16.43 -8.66 3.17
CA TYR A 322 17.10 -8.57 4.48
C TYR A 322 17.96 -9.78 4.82
N THR A 323 17.59 -10.98 4.35
CA THR A 323 18.26 -12.21 4.73
C THR A 323 18.09 -13.31 3.68
N PRO A 324 19.05 -14.25 3.54
CA PRO A 324 18.84 -15.47 2.76
C PRO A 324 17.70 -16.32 3.35
N ILE A 325 16.79 -16.78 2.48
CA ILE A 325 15.75 -17.73 2.87
C ILE A 325 16.35 -19.12 2.85
N THR A 326 16.71 -19.64 4.02
CA THR A 326 17.39 -20.94 4.17
C THR A 326 16.43 -22.10 4.46
N ALA A 327 15.24 -21.78 4.98
CA ALA A 327 14.16 -22.72 5.24
C ALA A 327 12.82 -21.98 5.28
N GLN A 328 11.73 -22.70 5.02
CA GLN A 328 10.39 -22.19 5.32
C GLN A 328 10.22 -22.09 6.84
N ALA A 329 9.73 -20.95 7.32
CA ALA A 329 9.26 -20.81 8.69
C ALA A 329 7.96 -21.62 8.86
N ASP A 330 7.89 -22.44 9.91
CA ASP A 330 6.75 -23.34 10.18
C ASP A 330 6.48 -23.37 11.69
N GLU A 331 6.16 -22.18 12.22
CA GLU A 331 5.92 -21.98 13.65
C GLU A 331 4.45 -21.73 13.95
N ASP A 332 4.00 -22.13 15.15
CA ASP A 332 2.60 -22.04 15.58
C ASP A 332 1.98 -20.65 15.41
N LEU A 333 2.77 -19.60 15.62
CA LEU A 333 2.34 -18.21 15.46
C LEU A 333 3.48 -17.38 14.87
N MET A 334 3.28 -16.95 13.63
CA MET A 334 4.18 -16.08 12.89
C MET A 334 3.48 -14.75 12.58
N VAL A 335 4.21 -13.64 12.72
CA VAL A 335 3.73 -12.29 12.40
C VAL A 335 4.58 -11.69 11.29
N PHE A 336 3.93 -11.26 10.21
CA PHE A 336 4.56 -10.55 9.10
C PHE A 336 4.03 -9.12 9.03
N THR A 337 4.63 -8.25 8.20
CA THR A 337 4.07 -6.93 7.93
C THR A 337 4.38 -6.45 6.53
N LEU A 338 3.39 -5.81 5.91
CA LEU A 338 3.54 -5.15 4.62
C LEU A 338 4.61 -4.05 4.66
N SER A 339 4.78 -3.41 5.83
CA SER A 339 5.73 -2.32 6.05
C SER A 339 7.15 -2.72 5.62
N LYS A 340 7.63 -3.88 6.07
CA LYS A 340 8.99 -4.33 5.80
C LYS A 340 9.08 -5.18 4.54
N LEU A 341 7.98 -5.71 4.03
CA LEU A 341 7.96 -6.38 2.73
C LEU A 341 8.03 -5.40 1.56
N THR A 342 7.08 -4.46 1.49
CA THR A 342 6.88 -3.60 0.30
C THR A 342 7.26 -2.15 0.54
N GLY A 343 7.46 -1.74 1.79
CA GLY A 343 7.70 -0.33 2.09
C GLY A 343 6.44 0.48 2.40
N HIS A 344 5.25 -0.11 2.28
CA HIS A 344 3.98 0.55 2.61
C HIS A 344 3.72 0.60 4.14
N ALA A 345 4.63 1.22 4.88
CA ALA A 345 4.51 1.39 6.33
C ALA A 345 3.31 2.25 6.74
N GLY A 346 2.91 3.20 5.90
CA GLY A 346 1.74 4.06 6.10
C GLY A 346 0.40 3.33 5.96
N SER A 347 0.33 2.23 5.21
CA SER A 347 -0.91 1.45 5.03
C SER A 347 -1.35 0.69 6.30
N ARG A 348 -0.45 0.56 7.28
CA ARG A 348 -0.71 -0.13 8.56
C ARG A 348 -1.31 -1.52 8.36
N PHE A 349 -0.66 -2.37 7.57
CA PHE A 349 -1.12 -3.75 7.32
C PHE A 349 -0.09 -4.79 7.79
N GLY A 350 -0.57 -5.78 8.52
CA GLY A 350 0.19 -6.93 9.00
C GLY A 350 -0.66 -8.18 9.02
#